data_AF-A0A0G0W7K4-F1
#
_entry.id   AF-A0A0G0W7K4-F1
#
_cell.length_a   1.000
_cell.length_b   1.000
_cell.length_c   1.000
_cell.angle_alpha   90.00
_cell.angle_beta   90.00
_cell.angle_gamma   90.00
#
_symmetry.space_group_name_H-M   'P 1'
#
loop_
_entity.id
_entity.type
_entity.pdbx_description
1 polymer ?
#
loop_
_entity_poly.entity_id
_entity_poly.type
_entity_poly.pdbx_seq_one_letter_code
_entity_poly.pdbx_strand_id
1 'polypeptide(L)'
;MKKRGFTLVELLIIVAIAGILAMAISSLAVLSIRTYSEQSEVSNLQTENRTTINRIKNEVLQGSEFLPTYDSRTVTINAANNSNTLIIKIPSIDNTESWIIDPITKEPKIDYFIYWTDSGDLYKKVVPDQLSTRNAEYGIISRNTEISCEYTIEGLESIKAGEESKISGADRVRITLKSSKTLRNKSLEATNTTEANLRNR
;
A
#
# COMPACT_ATOMS: atom_id res chain seq x y z
N MET A 1 -76.30 -2.67 2.66
CA MET A 1 -74.99 -3.37 2.75
C MET A 1 -74.57 -3.45 4.21
N LYS A 2 -74.51 -4.63 4.83
CA LYS A 2 -74.07 -4.78 6.24
C LYS A 2 -72.56 -4.60 6.32
N LYS A 3 -72.08 -3.58 7.02
CA LYS A 3 -70.65 -3.44 7.37
C LYS A 3 -70.33 -4.51 8.42
N ARG A 4 -69.51 -5.50 8.06
CA ARG A 4 -68.96 -6.46 9.03
C ARG A 4 -67.80 -5.76 9.75
N GLY A 5 -67.92 -5.58 11.06
CA GLY A 5 -66.84 -5.06 11.90
C GLY A 5 -65.81 -6.16 12.20
N PHE A 6 -64.58 -5.75 12.50
CA PHE A 6 -63.53 -6.66 12.95
C PHE A 6 -63.86 -7.22 14.33
N THR A 7 -63.64 -8.51 14.52
CA THR A 7 -63.68 -9.13 15.85
C THR A 7 -62.36 -8.86 16.59
N LEU A 8 -62.43 -8.85 17.93
CA LEU A 8 -61.27 -8.58 18.78
C LEU A 8 -60.16 -9.63 18.59
N VAL A 9 -60.54 -10.88 18.31
CA VAL A 9 -59.62 -11.98 18.03
C VAL A 9 -58.91 -11.78 16.69
N GLU A 10 -59.61 -11.37 15.64
CA GLU A 10 -59.00 -11.06 14.34
C GLU A 10 -57.99 -9.92 14.45
N LEU A 11 -58.31 -8.86 15.21
CA LEU A 11 -57.38 -7.76 15.45
C LEU A 11 -56.10 -8.25 16.17
N LEU A 12 -56.25 -9.10 17.18
CA LEU A 12 -55.14 -9.61 17.97
C LEU A 12 -54.20 -10.50 17.13
N ILE A 13 -54.77 -11.33 16.25
CA ILE A 13 -54.01 -12.15 15.30
C ILE A 13 -53.23 -11.26 14.33
N ILE A 14 -53.86 -10.21 13.78
CA ILE A 14 -53.20 -9.28 12.85
C ILE A 14 -52.02 -8.56 13.52
N VAL A 15 -52.20 -8.06 14.74
CA VAL A 15 -51.14 -7.37 15.49
C VAL A 15 -49.99 -8.32 15.82
N ALA A 16 -50.28 -9.58 16.19
CA ALA A 16 -49.25 -10.58 16.45
C ALA A 16 -48.44 -10.90 15.19
N ILE A 17 -49.09 -11.11 14.05
CA ILE A 17 -48.41 -11.35 12.76
C ILE A 17 -47.59 -10.12 12.35
N ALA A 18 -48.15 -8.91 12.46
CA ALA A 18 -47.44 -7.69 12.12
C ALA A 18 -46.19 -7.48 13.00
N GLY A 19 -46.28 -7.79 14.30
CA GLY A 19 -45.13 -7.74 15.22
C GLY A 19 -44.02 -8.70 14.83
N ILE A 20 -44.36 -9.95 14.48
CA ILE A 20 -43.39 -10.94 14.01
C ILE A 20 -42.71 -10.48 12.72
N LEU A 21 -43.49 -9.96 11.76
CA LEU A 21 -42.95 -9.44 10.50
C LEU A 21 -42.03 -8.23 10.72
N ALA A 22 -42.41 -7.30 11.60
CA ALA A 22 -41.58 -6.14 11.93
C ALA A 22 -40.25 -6.55 12.54
N MET A 23 -40.23 -7.55 13.43
CA MET A 23 -39.01 -8.10 14.01
C MET A 23 -38.13 -8.78 12.96
N ALA A 24 -38.73 -9.58 12.07
CA ALA A 24 -38.00 -10.26 10.99
C ALA A 24 -37.36 -9.26 10.00
N ILE A 25 -38.09 -8.21 9.62
CA ILE A 25 -37.56 -7.16 8.74
C ILE A 25 -36.44 -6.39 9.44
N SER A 26 -36.61 -6.06 10.73
CA SER A 26 -35.61 -5.34 11.50
C SER A 26 -34.32 -6.14 11.66
N SER A 27 -34.41 -7.45 11.91
CA SER A 27 -33.22 -8.30 12.04
C SER A 27 -32.46 -8.42 10.71
N LEU A 28 -33.18 -8.55 9.60
CA LEU A 28 -32.59 -8.53 8.26
C LEU A 28 -31.93 -7.19 7.94
N ALA A 29 -32.57 -6.07 8.29
CA ALA A 29 -32.00 -4.74 8.08
C ALA A 29 -30.69 -4.55 8.86
N VAL A 30 -30.65 -4.95 10.13
CA VAL A 30 -29.44 -4.89 10.96
C VAL A 30 -28.33 -5.75 10.38
N LEU A 31 -28.65 -6.97 9.93
CA LEU A 31 -27.68 -7.85 9.28
C LEU A 31 -27.12 -7.22 8.00
N SER A 32 -27.99 -6.69 7.14
CA SER A 32 -27.58 -6.03 5.90
C SER A 32 -26.66 -4.85 6.17
N ILE A 33 -27.01 -3.94 7.08
CA ILE A 33 -26.17 -2.78 7.42
C ILE A 33 -24.79 -3.22 7.91
N ARG A 34 -24.72 -4.27 8.75
CA ARG A 34 -23.44 -4.81 9.24
C ARG A 34 -22.59 -5.35 8.09
N THR A 35 -23.19 -6.15 7.22
CA THR A 35 -22.51 -6.74 6.06
C THR A 35 -22.02 -5.67 5.09
N TYR A 36 -22.84 -4.66 4.79
CA TYR A 36 -22.44 -3.54 3.93
C TYR A 36 -21.29 -2.73 4.53
N SER A 37 -21.33 -2.48 5.85
CA SER A 37 -20.24 -1.80 6.53
C SER A 37 -18.93 -2.61 6.46
N GLU A 38 -18.95 -3.92 6.72
CA GLU A 38 -17.76 -4.77 6.58
C GLU A 38 -17.22 -4.79 5.15
N GLN A 39 -18.11 -4.94 4.15
CA GLN A 39 -17.70 -4.95 2.74
C GLN A 39 -17.12 -3.61 2.29
N SER A 40 -17.70 -2.50 2.75
CA SER A 40 -17.16 -1.16 2.46
C SER A 40 -15.75 -0.99 3.04
N GLU A 41 -15.51 -1.47 4.26
CA GLU A 41 -14.17 -1.38 4.88
C GLU A 41 -13.13 -2.25 4.17
N VAL A 42 -13.51 -3.46 3.73
CA VAL A 42 -12.62 -4.32 2.91
C VAL A 42 -12.30 -3.64 1.58
N SER A 43 -13.30 -3.06 0.91
CA SER A 43 -13.12 -2.37 -0.35
C SER A 43 -12.20 -1.14 -0.21
N ASN A 44 -12.38 -0.37 0.86
CA ASN A 44 -11.52 0.78 1.17
C ASN A 44 -10.06 0.33 1.41
N LEU A 45 -9.85 -0.70 2.22
CA LEU A 45 -8.52 -1.26 2.49
C LEU A 45 -7.83 -1.73 1.21
N GLN A 46 -8.54 -2.44 0.33
CA GLN A 46 -8.00 -2.89 -0.95
C GLN A 46 -7.65 -1.73 -1.88
N THR A 47 -8.47 -0.67 -1.88
CA THR A 47 -8.26 0.51 -2.73
C THR A 47 -7.05 1.31 -2.26
N GLU A 48 -6.91 1.52 -0.95
CA GLU A 48 -5.73 2.17 -0.35
C GLU A 48 -4.45 1.38 -0.64
N ASN A 49 -4.47 0.06 -0.43
CA ASN A 49 -3.33 -0.80 -0.70
C ASN A 49 -2.94 -0.77 -2.19
N ARG A 50 -3.92 -0.84 -3.11
CA ARG A 50 -3.69 -0.73 -4.56
C ARG A 50 -3.18 0.65 -4.98
N THR A 51 -3.63 1.72 -4.34
CA THR A 51 -3.15 3.08 -4.63
C THR A 51 -1.70 3.24 -4.16
N THR A 52 -1.40 2.75 -2.97
CA THR A 52 -0.05 2.78 -2.37
C THR A 52 0.93 1.99 -3.22
N ILE A 53 0.58 0.75 -3.60
CA ILE A 53 1.48 -0.10 -4.40
C ILE A 53 1.71 0.48 -5.80
N ASN A 54 0.69 1.08 -6.41
CA ASN A 54 0.85 1.75 -7.71
C ASN A 54 1.73 2.99 -7.63
N ARG A 55 1.66 3.75 -6.53
CA ARG A 55 2.56 4.88 -6.32
C ARG A 55 4.01 4.41 -6.21
N ILE A 56 4.28 3.39 -5.38
CA ILE A 56 5.64 2.82 -5.26
C ILE A 56 6.12 2.31 -6.61
N LYS A 57 5.26 1.58 -7.35
CA LYS A 57 5.57 1.10 -8.71
C LYS A 57 5.97 2.24 -9.65
N ASN A 58 5.21 3.33 -9.66
CA ASN A 58 5.49 4.48 -10.52
C ASN A 58 6.77 5.22 -10.11
N GLU A 59 7.16 5.16 -8.85
CA GLU A 59 8.43 5.70 -8.36
C GLU A 59 9.61 4.76 -8.69
N VAL A 60 9.42 3.44 -8.67
CA VAL A 60 10.41 2.48 -9.17
C VAL A 60 10.68 2.68 -10.66
N LEU A 61 9.64 2.97 -11.46
CA LEU A 61 9.78 3.28 -12.88
C LEU A 61 10.58 4.57 -13.15
N GLN A 62 10.81 5.42 -12.13
CA GLN A 62 11.70 6.58 -12.23
C GLN A 62 13.14 6.24 -11.80
N GLY A 63 13.33 5.06 -11.23
CA GLY A 63 14.60 4.52 -10.76
C GLY A 63 15.59 4.26 -11.88
N SER A 64 16.85 4.54 -11.57
CA SER A 64 18.01 4.10 -12.36
C SER A 64 18.63 2.82 -11.80
N GLU A 65 18.51 2.56 -10.50
CA GLU A 65 19.16 1.45 -9.81
C GLU A 65 18.47 1.13 -8.47
N PHE A 66 18.50 -0.12 -8.04
CA PHE A 66 18.19 -0.48 -6.64
C PHE A 66 19.47 -0.49 -5.82
N LEU A 67 19.39 -0.18 -4.52
CA LEU A 67 20.57 -0.21 -3.65
C LEU A 67 20.40 -1.19 -2.49
N PRO A 68 21.44 -1.97 -2.17
CA PRO A 68 21.43 -2.85 -1.01
C PRO A 68 21.47 -2.07 0.31
N THR A 69 22.12 -0.90 0.30
CA THR A 69 22.31 -0.08 1.49
C THR A 69 22.28 1.39 1.10
N TYR A 70 21.60 2.20 1.91
CA TYR A 70 21.72 3.65 1.91
C TYR A 70 22.48 4.05 3.17
N ASP A 71 23.60 4.76 3.00
CA ASP A 71 24.40 5.23 4.11
C ASP A 71 24.55 6.75 4.09
N SER A 72 24.38 7.35 5.26
CA SER A 72 24.53 8.78 5.51
C SER A 72 25.28 8.96 6.82
N ARG A 73 25.79 10.17 7.09
CA ARG A 73 26.55 10.45 8.32
C ARG A 73 25.79 10.12 9.62
N THR A 74 24.46 10.01 9.58
CA THR A 74 23.60 9.86 10.76
C THR A 74 22.75 8.58 10.74
N VAL A 75 22.52 7.98 9.57
CA VAL A 75 21.58 6.86 9.42
C VAL A 75 22.08 5.94 8.30
N THR A 76 22.12 4.65 8.61
CA THR A 76 22.34 3.57 7.65
C THR A 76 21.06 2.72 7.56
N ILE A 77 20.59 2.47 6.34
CA ILE A 77 19.40 1.66 6.06
C ILE A 77 19.83 0.52 5.13
N ASN A 78 19.60 -0.73 5.52
CA ASN A 78 20.03 -1.91 4.78
C ASN A 78 18.82 -2.68 4.24
N ALA A 79 18.68 -2.71 2.92
CA ALA A 79 17.71 -3.51 2.17
C ALA A 79 18.24 -4.91 1.82
N ALA A 80 19.56 -5.11 1.86
CA ALA A 80 20.15 -6.40 1.54
C ALA A 80 19.74 -7.49 2.49
N ASN A 81 19.65 -7.22 3.79
CA ASN A 81 19.27 -8.22 4.79
C ASN A 81 17.80 -8.10 5.22
N ASN A 82 17.02 -7.24 4.56
CA ASN A 82 15.65 -6.94 4.96
C ASN A 82 14.74 -6.82 3.72
N SER A 83 13.90 -7.84 3.49
CA SER A 83 12.87 -7.81 2.45
C SER A 83 11.88 -6.67 2.62
N ASN A 84 11.77 -6.10 3.83
CA ASN A 84 10.81 -5.05 4.14
C ASN A 84 11.35 -3.65 3.89
N THR A 85 12.44 -3.54 3.13
CA THR A 85 13.06 -2.27 2.76
C THR A 85 13.32 -2.25 1.25
N LEU A 86 12.98 -1.12 0.63
CA LEU A 86 13.24 -0.84 -0.78
C LEU A 86 13.96 0.49 -0.89
N ILE A 87 15.13 0.48 -1.54
CA ILE A 87 15.94 1.67 -1.78
C ILE A 87 16.11 1.81 -3.28
N ILE A 88 15.68 2.96 -3.81
CA ILE A 88 15.69 3.27 -5.24
C ILE A 88 16.55 4.51 -5.43
N LYS A 89 17.53 4.40 -6.31
CA LYS A 89 18.36 5.48 -6.81
C LYS A 89 17.63 6.15 -7.97
N ILE A 90 17.42 7.46 -7.90
CA ILE A 90 16.76 8.23 -8.97
C ILE A 90 17.63 9.43 -9.35
N PRO A 91 17.58 9.89 -10.61
CA PRO A 91 18.26 11.13 -10.99
C PRO A 91 17.61 12.35 -10.31
N SER A 92 18.44 13.27 -9.83
CA SER A 92 18.04 14.58 -9.33
C SER A 92 17.52 15.46 -10.46
N ILE A 93 16.55 16.31 -10.16
CA ILE A 93 15.91 17.19 -11.14
C ILE A 93 16.05 18.66 -10.76
N ASP A 94 16.20 19.53 -11.75
CA ASP A 94 16.18 20.99 -11.55
C ASP A 94 14.75 21.56 -11.58
N ASN A 95 14.62 22.89 -11.60
CA ASN A 95 13.34 23.58 -11.65
C ASN A 95 12.64 23.50 -13.02
N THR A 96 13.31 22.94 -14.02
CA THR A 96 12.76 22.65 -15.35
C THR A 96 12.43 21.17 -15.52
N GLU A 97 12.51 20.38 -14.44
CA GLU A 97 12.35 18.92 -14.44
C GLU A 97 13.40 18.17 -15.28
N SER A 98 14.51 18.84 -15.60
CA SER A 98 15.63 18.24 -16.32
C SER A 98 16.60 17.58 -15.34
N TRP A 99 17.29 16.54 -15.80
CA TRP A 99 18.30 15.87 -14.98
C TRP A 99 19.47 16.81 -14.71
N ILE A 100 19.87 16.88 -13.44
CA ILE A 100 21.04 17.63 -13.05
C ILE A 100 22.27 16.76 -13.30
N ILE A 101 23.16 17.22 -14.18
CA ILE A 101 24.41 16.54 -14.48
C ILE A 101 25.55 17.23 -13.74
N ASP A 102 26.38 16.45 -13.04
CA ASP A 102 27.58 16.97 -12.41
C ASP A 102 28.58 17.43 -13.48
N PRO A 103 29.07 18.68 -13.44
CA PRO A 103 29.94 19.22 -14.47
C PRO A 103 31.30 18.53 -14.55
N ILE A 104 31.75 17.88 -13.46
CA ILE A 104 33.06 17.22 -13.34
C ILE A 104 32.94 15.75 -13.73
N THR A 105 32.06 14.98 -13.08
CA THR A 105 31.95 13.52 -13.33
C THR A 105 31.17 13.19 -14.59
N LYS A 106 30.38 14.14 -15.11
CA LYS A 106 29.43 13.94 -16.21
C LYS A 106 28.32 12.92 -15.91
N GLU A 107 28.16 12.55 -14.64
CA GLU A 107 27.10 11.66 -14.18
C GLU A 107 25.91 12.47 -13.64
N PRO A 108 24.69 11.91 -13.71
CA PRO A 108 23.54 12.54 -13.06
C PRO A 108 23.76 12.58 -11.55
N LYS A 109 23.44 13.72 -10.96
CA LYS A 109 23.21 13.86 -9.52
C LYS A 109 22.06 12.96 -9.10
N ILE A 110 22.10 12.51 -7.85
CA ILE A 110 21.26 11.40 -7.38
C ILE A 110 20.43 11.82 -6.16
N ASP A 111 19.14 11.49 -6.24
CA ASP A 111 18.24 11.45 -5.10
C ASP A 111 17.91 10.00 -4.73
N TYR A 112 17.28 9.81 -3.58
CA TYR A 112 16.89 8.49 -3.09
C TYR A 112 15.43 8.45 -2.66
N PHE A 113 14.74 7.39 -3.08
CA PHE A 113 13.47 6.97 -2.50
C PHE A 113 13.70 5.75 -1.63
N ILE A 114 13.30 5.84 -0.37
CA ILE A 114 13.50 4.81 0.62
C ILE A 114 12.16 4.46 1.25
N TYR A 115 11.80 3.19 1.17
CA TYR A 115 10.60 2.62 1.77
C TYR A 115 11.01 1.57 2.78
N TRP A 116 10.37 1.57 3.95
CA TRP A 116 10.57 0.51 4.92
C TRP A 116 9.32 0.32 5.78
N THR A 117 9.15 -0.89 6.29
CA THR A 117 8.16 -1.17 7.33
C THR A 117 8.81 -1.04 8.70
N ASP A 118 8.17 -0.31 9.60
CA ASP A 118 8.52 -0.30 11.01
C ASP A 118 7.25 -0.32 11.87
N SER A 119 7.23 -1.21 12.87
CA SER A 119 6.11 -1.35 13.80
C SER A 119 4.74 -1.54 13.13
N GLY A 120 4.72 -2.18 11.96
CA GLY A 120 3.53 -2.43 11.16
C GLY A 120 3.08 -1.26 10.25
N ASP A 121 3.73 -0.10 10.31
CA ASP A 121 3.44 1.03 9.43
C ASP A 121 4.46 1.11 8.28
N LEU A 122 3.99 1.51 7.10
CA LEU A 122 4.85 1.72 5.92
C LEU A 122 5.31 3.16 5.88
N TYR A 123 6.62 3.37 5.91
CA TYR A 123 7.26 4.67 5.84
C TYR A 123 7.84 4.94 4.46
N LYS A 124 7.93 6.23 4.13
CA LYS A 124 8.66 6.76 2.99
C LYS A 124 9.63 7.83 3.46
N LYS A 125 10.82 7.83 2.88
CA LYS A 125 11.79 8.92 2.97
C LYS A 125 12.30 9.27 1.58
N VAL A 126 12.28 10.56 1.27
CA VAL A 126 12.87 11.12 0.06
C VAL A 126 14.09 11.92 0.48
N VAL A 127 15.25 11.55 -0.04
CA VAL A 127 16.50 12.26 0.20
C VAL A 127 16.94 12.92 -1.11
N PRO A 128 16.65 14.22 -1.30
CA PRO A 128 17.11 14.96 -2.46
C PRO A 128 18.59 15.36 -2.33
N ASP A 129 19.31 15.42 -3.45
CA ASP A 129 20.56 16.18 -3.55
C ASP A 129 20.29 17.66 -3.26
N GLN A 130 21.31 18.37 -2.78
CA GLN A 130 21.20 19.79 -2.43
C GLN A 130 20.71 20.68 -3.58
N LEU A 131 20.99 20.30 -4.82
CA LEU A 131 20.58 21.04 -6.02
C LEU A 131 19.25 20.54 -6.60
N SER A 132 18.72 19.42 -6.10
CA SER A 132 17.46 18.87 -6.56
C SER A 132 16.29 19.73 -6.10
N THR A 133 15.31 19.93 -6.98
CA THR A 133 14.04 20.61 -6.64
C THR A 133 13.03 19.68 -6.00
N ARG A 134 13.34 18.38 -5.92
CA ARG A 134 12.49 17.39 -5.27
C ARG A 134 12.40 17.68 -3.77
N ASN A 135 11.17 17.73 -3.26
CA ASN A 135 10.95 17.96 -1.84
C ASN A 135 11.46 16.79 -1.00
N ALA A 136 12.21 17.11 0.05
CA ALA A 136 12.50 16.15 1.10
C ALA A 136 11.18 15.74 1.78
N GLU A 137 10.99 14.43 1.95
CA GLU A 137 9.78 13.86 2.52
C GLU A 137 10.21 12.82 3.56
N TYR A 138 9.52 12.79 4.70
CA TYR A 138 9.64 11.73 5.69
C TYR A 138 8.29 11.55 6.37
N GLY A 139 7.72 10.35 6.29
CA GLY A 139 6.45 10.09 6.94
C GLY A 139 5.87 8.71 6.68
N ILE A 140 4.79 8.44 7.41
CA ILE A 140 3.98 7.24 7.21
C ILE A 140 3.13 7.46 5.97
N ILE A 141 3.19 6.49 5.06
CA ILE A 141 2.42 6.52 3.83
C ILE A 141 1.21 5.59 3.82
N SER A 142 1.24 4.53 4.63
CA SER A 142 0.09 3.67 4.89
C SER A 142 0.26 3.02 6.25
N ARG A 143 -0.83 2.93 7.00
CA ARG A 143 -0.83 2.36 8.35
C ARG A 143 -1.15 0.88 8.32
N ASN A 144 -0.60 0.13 9.26
CA ASN A 144 -0.80 -1.32 9.37
C ASN A 144 -0.51 -2.05 8.04
N THR A 145 0.49 -1.57 7.31
CA THR A 145 0.90 -2.06 6.00
C THR A 145 2.36 -2.45 6.04
N GLU A 146 2.63 -3.69 5.66
CA GLU A 146 3.99 -4.23 5.53
C GLU A 146 4.35 -4.33 4.04
N ILE A 147 5.55 -3.86 3.68
CA ILE A 147 6.14 -4.09 2.37
C ILE A 147 7.05 -5.33 2.42
N SER A 148 7.05 -6.10 1.35
CA SER A 148 8.04 -7.15 1.08
C SER A 148 8.53 -7.04 -0.36
N CYS A 149 9.83 -7.17 -0.57
CA CYS A 149 10.50 -6.97 -1.84
C CYS A 149 11.32 -8.19 -2.23
N GLU A 150 11.16 -8.63 -3.47
CA GLU A 150 11.97 -9.66 -4.12
C GLU A 150 12.59 -9.06 -5.38
N TYR A 151 13.91 -9.12 -5.51
CA TYR A 151 14.63 -8.52 -6.65
C TYR A 151 14.85 -9.58 -7.74
N THR A 152 14.92 -9.18 -9.00
CA THR A 152 15.22 -10.11 -10.11
C THR A 152 16.09 -9.41 -11.14
N ILE A 153 17.14 -10.11 -11.57
CA ILE A 153 17.98 -9.73 -12.70
C ILE A 153 17.47 -10.48 -13.93
N GLU A 154 17.41 -9.83 -15.09
CA GLU A 154 17.00 -10.48 -16.32
C GLU A 154 17.87 -11.74 -16.61
N GLY A 155 17.20 -12.86 -16.91
CA GLY A 155 17.88 -14.14 -17.16
C GLY A 155 18.38 -14.90 -15.92
N LEU A 156 18.12 -14.41 -14.70
CA LEU A 156 18.47 -15.08 -13.44
C LEU A 156 17.23 -15.32 -12.56
N GLU A 157 17.33 -16.28 -11.63
CA GLU A 157 16.29 -16.53 -10.64
C GLU A 157 16.13 -15.35 -9.67
N SER A 158 14.96 -15.25 -9.04
CA SER A 158 14.64 -14.23 -8.03
C SER A 158 15.65 -14.24 -6.88
N ILE A 159 16.19 -13.07 -6.58
CA ILE A 159 17.13 -12.83 -5.48
C ILE A 159 16.33 -12.47 -4.23
N LYS A 160 16.53 -13.25 -3.16
CA LYS A 160 16.00 -12.95 -1.83
C LYS A 160 16.98 -12.09 -1.04
N ALA A 161 16.50 -11.43 0.00
CA ALA A 161 17.33 -10.71 0.96
C ALA A 161 18.48 -11.62 1.48
N GLY A 162 19.72 -11.13 1.39
CA GLY A 162 20.96 -11.78 1.82
C GLY A 162 22.13 -11.64 0.82
N GLU A 163 21.89 -11.12 -0.39
CA GLU A 163 22.89 -11.07 -1.47
C GLU A 163 23.12 -9.63 -1.97
N GLU A 164 23.86 -8.83 -1.18
CA GLU A 164 24.01 -7.38 -1.40
C GLU A 164 24.45 -7.00 -2.83
N SER A 165 25.43 -7.72 -3.38
CA SER A 165 25.98 -7.45 -4.73
C SER A 165 24.97 -7.71 -5.86
N LYS A 166 23.92 -8.50 -5.62
CA LYS A 166 22.92 -8.83 -6.64
C LYS A 166 21.76 -7.84 -6.68
N ILE A 167 21.52 -7.07 -5.62
CA ILE A 167 20.46 -6.05 -5.58
C ILE A 167 20.80 -4.87 -6.51
N SER A 168 22.03 -4.37 -6.48
CA SER A 168 22.48 -3.31 -7.42
C SER A 168 22.47 -3.75 -8.89
N GLY A 169 22.49 -5.06 -9.14
CA GLY A 169 22.38 -5.64 -10.47
C GLY A 169 20.95 -5.81 -10.97
N ALA A 170 19.95 -5.70 -10.10
CA ALA A 170 18.56 -6.07 -10.42
C ALA A 170 17.88 -5.05 -11.35
N ASP A 171 17.14 -5.58 -12.32
CA ASP A 171 16.39 -4.80 -13.32
C ASP A 171 14.91 -4.67 -12.92
N ARG A 172 14.42 -5.64 -12.13
CA ARG A 172 13.04 -5.72 -11.66
C ARG A 172 12.97 -5.96 -10.16
N VAL A 173 11.92 -5.41 -9.55
CA VAL A 173 11.51 -5.74 -8.18
C VAL A 173 10.04 -6.17 -8.19
N ARG A 174 9.75 -7.26 -7.49
CA ARG A 174 8.40 -7.64 -7.09
C ARG A 174 8.15 -7.06 -5.71
N ILE A 175 7.09 -6.28 -5.60
CA ILE A 175 6.66 -5.63 -4.37
C ILE A 175 5.36 -6.28 -3.93
N THR A 176 5.28 -6.69 -2.68
CA THR A 176 4.06 -7.15 -2.03
C THR A 176 3.74 -6.23 -0.88
N LEU A 177 2.52 -5.69 -0.85
CA LEU A 177 2.01 -4.94 0.29
C LEU A 177 0.93 -5.74 1.00
N LYS A 178 1.13 -6.00 2.30
CA LYS A 178 0.14 -6.62 3.17
C LYS A 178 -0.41 -5.56 4.14
N SER A 179 -1.63 -5.12 3.93
CA SER A 179 -2.35 -4.20 4.83
C SER A 179 -3.32 -4.96 5.73
N SER A 180 -3.50 -4.50 6.95
CA SER A 180 -4.46 -5.07 7.89
C SER A 180 -5.29 -4.01 8.62
N LYS A 181 -6.52 -4.36 8.99
CA LYS A 181 -7.40 -3.51 9.77
C LYS A 181 -8.29 -4.36 10.67
N THR A 182 -8.35 -4.02 11.96
CA THR A 182 -9.27 -4.69 12.89
C THR A 182 -10.61 -4.00 12.89
N LEU A 183 -11.69 -4.76 12.66
CA LEU A 183 -13.07 -4.30 12.75
C LEU A 183 -13.84 -5.27 13.64
N ARG A 184 -14.35 -4.80 14.79
CA ARG A 184 -15.18 -5.59 15.72
C ARG A 184 -14.58 -6.97 16.07
N ASN A 185 -13.30 -6.98 16.44
CA ASN A 185 -12.51 -8.19 16.76
C ASN A 185 -12.25 -9.15 15.59
N LYS A 186 -12.56 -8.75 14.35
CA LYS A 186 -12.17 -9.46 13.12
C LYS A 186 -11.03 -8.71 12.46
N SER A 187 -9.95 -9.41 12.13
CA SER A 187 -8.87 -8.85 11.31
C SER A 187 -9.27 -8.96 9.84
N LEU A 188 -9.24 -7.84 9.14
CA LEU A 188 -9.36 -7.76 7.69
C LEU A 188 -7.95 -7.59 7.13
N GLU A 189 -7.61 -8.34 6.09
CA GLU A 189 -6.33 -8.23 5.41
C GLU A 189 -6.54 -7.95 3.92
N ALA A 190 -5.63 -7.17 3.34
CA ALA A 190 -5.52 -6.96 1.91
C ALA A 190 -4.07 -7.17 1.50
N THR A 191 -3.86 -8.04 0.53
CA THR A 191 -2.53 -8.29 -0.05
C THR A 191 -2.59 -7.96 -1.54
N ASN A 192 -1.73 -7.06 -1.99
CA ASN A 192 -1.48 -6.88 -3.42
C ASN A 192 -0.01 -7.08 -3.73
N THR A 193 0.25 -7.64 -4.90
CA THR A 193 1.59 -7.82 -5.43
C THR A 193 1.67 -7.15 -6.79
N THR A 194 2.76 -6.45 -7.05
CA THR A 194 3.07 -5.87 -8.34
C THR A 194 4.52 -6.09 -8.70
N GLU A 195 4.82 -6.03 -9.98
CA GLU A 195 6.20 -6.03 -10.48
C GLU A 195 6.48 -4.68 -11.14
N ALA A 196 7.68 -4.17 -10.91
CA ALA A 196 8.14 -2.91 -11.43
C ALA A 196 9.56 -3.08 -11.98
N ASN A 197 9.79 -2.57 -13.18
CA ASN A 197 11.11 -2.54 -13.80
C ASN A 197 11.72 -1.14 -13.63
N LEU A 198 13.04 -1.07 -13.63
CA LEU A 198 13.74 0.20 -13.79
C LEU A 198 13.57 0.71 -15.23
N ARG A 199 13.68 2.03 -15.43
CA ARG A 199 13.40 2.63 -16.75
C ARG A 199 14.42 2.26 -17.84
N ASN A 200 15.67 2.06 -17.44
CA ASN A 200 16.83 2.06 -18.33
C ASN A 200 17.64 0.76 -18.26
N ARG A 201 17.02 -0.36 -17.85
CA ARG A 201 17.63 -1.69 -17.90
C ARG A 201 16.70 -2.70 -18.55
#